data_AF-A0A7C3GBL1-F1
#
_entry.id   AF-A0A7C3GBL1-F1
#
_cell.length_a   1.000
_cell.length_b   1.000
_cell.length_c   1.000
_cell.angle_alpha   90.00
_cell.angle_beta   90.00
_cell.angle_gamma   90.00
#
_symmetry.space_group_name_H-M   'P 1'
#
loop_
_entity.id
_entity.type
_entity.pdbx_description
1 polymer ?
#
loop_
_entity_poly.entity_id
_entity_poly.type
_entity_poly.pdbx_seq_one_letter_code
_entity_poly.pdbx_strand_id
1 'polypeptide(L)'
;YLKNFLFPREFLDKKIGVLSGGEKNRVALALLFTQDVDILILDEPTNDLDIPTINILEEQLTNFSGAVIIVSHDRYFVDKIAKKLFIFKPDKTIEESHQLYSEYLELEKELQELDAMEKEATQAKPKEQKREKEKVLKLTYKEKIALEKLPEEIEELEEKIEAMNICLADPSCYGEKGITVLAAELAELEAKYETKVEELLTIEEKVETINEQG
;
A
#
# COMPACT_ATOMS: atom_id res chain seq x y z
N TYR A 1 -11.92 29.17 -23.74
CA TYR A 1 -10.51 29.17 -23.29
C TYR A 1 -10.26 30.21 -22.21
N LEU A 2 -10.02 31.51 -22.48
CA LEU A 2 -9.65 32.48 -21.42
C LEU A 2 -10.70 32.68 -20.30
N LYS A 3 -12.00 32.64 -20.60
CA LYS A 3 -13.05 32.69 -19.56
C LYS A 3 -13.02 31.51 -18.59
N ASN A 4 -12.57 30.34 -19.05
CA ASN A 4 -12.47 29.14 -18.23
C ASN A 4 -11.26 29.21 -17.28
N PHE A 5 -10.25 30.04 -17.61
CA PHE A 5 -9.07 30.33 -16.77
C PHE A 5 -9.28 31.57 -15.87
N LEU A 6 -10.53 31.88 -15.52
CA LEU A 6 -10.90 32.98 -14.63
C LEU A 6 -10.37 34.36 -15.07
N PHE A 7 -10.16 34.58 -16.38
CA PHE A 7 -9.74 35.89 -16.89
C PHE A 7 -10.95 36.82 -17.07
N PRO A 8 -11.06 37.93 -16.30
CA PRO A 8 -12.11 38.91 -16.51
C PRO A 8 -11.92 39.61 -17.86
N ARG A 9 -13.02 40.02 -18.50
CA ARG A 9 -12.97 40.65 -19.84
C ARG A 9 -12.10 41.92 -19.86
N GLU A 10 -12.03 42.63 -18.74
CA GLU A 10 -11.23 43.85 -18.55
C GLU A 10 -9.72 43.63 -18.63
N PHE A 11 -9.27 42.38 -18.53
CA PHE A 11 -7.85 42.01 -18.59
C PHE A 11 -7.43 41.55 -19.99
N LEU A 12 -8.36 41.38 -20.94
CA LEU A 12 -8.07 40.95 -22.31
C LEU A 12 -7.28 42.00 -23.10
N ASP A 13 -7.47 43.28 -22.78
CA ASP A 13 -6.80 44.40 -23.46
C ASP A 13 -5.54 44.89 -22.72
N LYS A 14 -5.21 44.30 -21.56
CA LYS A 14 -4.03 44.68 -20.78
C LYS A 14 -2.77 44.06 -21.39
N LYS A 15 -1.69 44.84 -21.47
CA LYS A 15 -0.37 44.33 -21.85
C LYS A 15 0.10 43.28 -20.83
N ILE A 16 0.61 42.14 -21.31
CA ILE A 16 1.12 41.03 -20.48
C ILE A 16 2.13 41.52 -19.44
N GLY A 17 2.94 42.53 -19.76
CA GLY A 17 3.92 43.10 -18.83
C GLY A 17 3.34 43.66 -17.51
N VAL A 18 2.05 44.02 -17.50
CA VAL A 18 1.35 44.61 -16.34
C VAL A 18 0.68 43.55 -15.45
N LEU A 19 0.61 42.30 -15.93
CA LEU A 19 0.02 41.18 -15.18
C LEU A 19 0.95 40.72 -14.06
N SER A 20 0.36 40.32 -12.94
CA SER A 20 1.04 39.63 -11.84
C SER A 20 1.59 38.26 -12.27
N GLY A 21 2.49 37.67 -11.49
CA GLY A 21 3.08 36.35 -11.80
C GLY A 21 2.04 35.26 -12.01
N GLY A 22 1.08 35.13 -11.09
CA GLY A 22 -0.02 34.16 -11.21
C GLY A 22 -0.94 34.42 -12.41
N GLU A 23 -1.20 35.68 -12.74
CA GLU A 23 -1.96 36.02 -13.96
C GLU A 23 -1.21 35.64 -15.23
N LYS A 24 0.11 35.85 -15.29
CA LYS A 24 0.94 35.43 -16.43
C LYS A 24 0.93 33.90 -16.58
N ASN A 25 1.05 33.16 -15.49
CA ASN A 25 0.96 31.70 -15.52
C ASN A 25 -0.41 31.22 -16.01
N ARG A 26 -1.50 31.84 -15.54
CA ARG A 26 -2.85 31.54 -16.04
C ARG A 26 -2.99 31.77 -17.55
N VAL A 27 -2.43 32.87 -18.08
CA VAL A 27 -2.43 33.11 -19.55
C VAL A 27 -1.60 32.07 -20.27
N ALA A 28 -0.43 31.70 -19.73
CA ALA A 28 0.44 30.69 -20.33
C ALA A 28 -0.25 29.32 -20.40
N LEU A 29 -0.91 28.89 -19.32
CA LEU A 29 -1.70 27.67 -19.30
C LEU A 29 -2.86 27.75 -20.29
N ALA A 30 -3.61 28.85 -20.30
CA ALA A 30 -4.70 29.04 -21.26
C ALA A 30 -4.23 28.98 -22.71
N LEU A 31 -3.04 29.52 -23.01
CA LEU A 31 -2.41 29.43 -24.32
C LEU A 31 -2.00 28.00 -24.66
N LEU A 32 -1.41 27.29 -23.70
CA LEU A 32 -0.98 25.90 -23.88
C LEU A 32 -2.16 25.00 -24.28
N PHE A 33 -3.31 25.12 -23.60
CA PHE A 33 -4.52 24.37 -23.93
C PHE A 33 -5.23 24.81 -25.22
N THR A 34 -4.79 25.90 -25.86
CA THR A 34 -5.27 26.26 -27.20
C THR A 34 -4.45 25.63 -28.32
N GLN A 35 -3.29 25.05 -28.00
CA GLN A 35 -2.48 24.34 -28.98
C GLN A 35 -3.02 22.93 -29.20
N ASP A 36 -3.02 22.50 -30.45
CA ASP A 36 -3.36 21.15 -30.85
C ASP A 36 -2.10 20.29 -30.75
N VAL A 37 -1.98 19.50 -29.67
CA VAL A 37 -0.80 18.68 -29.37
C VAL A 37 -1.24 17.28 -28.93
N ASP A 38 -0.48 16.26 -29.34
CA ASP A 38 -0.75 14.86 -28.95
C ASP A 38 -0.19 14.51 -27.57
N ILE A 39 0.87 15.21 -27.15
CA ILE A 39 1.59 14.96 -25.90
C ILE A 39 1.85 16.28 -25.19
N LEU A 40 1.48 16.34 -23.91
CA LEU A 40 1.73 17.47 -23.03
C LEU A 40 2.74 17.08 -21.94
N ILE A 41 3.79 17.88 -21.78
CA ILE A 41 4.80 17.68 -20.74
C ILE A 41 4.77 18.89 -19.81
N LEU A 42 4.55 18.65 -18.53
CA LEU A 42 4.43 19.66 -17.50
C LEU A 42 5.41 19.39 -16.37
N ASP A 43 6.21 20.40 -16.05
CA ASP A 43 7.17 20.35 -14.94
C ASP A 43 6.73 21.36 -13.86
N GLU A 44 6.44 20.85 -12.67
CA GLU A 44 5.87 21.56 -11.52
C GLU A 44 4.75 22.55 -11.88
N PRO A 45 3.66 22.07 -12.54
CA PRO A 45 2.64 22.96 -13.08
C PRO A 45 1.75 23.61 -12.01
N THR A 46 1.76 23.10 -10.77
CA THR A 46 1.00 23.67 -9.64
C THR A 46 1.73 24.82 -8.96
N ASN A 47 3.01 25.04 -9.27
CA ASN A 47 3.79 26.07 -8.61
C ASN A 47 3.26 27.49 -8.93
N ASP A 48 3.26 28.36 -7.91
CA ASP A 48 2.77 29.74 -7.99
C ASP A 48 1.29 29.88 -8.45
N LEU A 49 0.49 28.81 -8.39
CA LEU A 49 -0.94 28.82 -8.69
C LEU A 49 -1.80 28.92 -7.43
N ASP A 50 -2.90 29.66 -7.53
CA ASP A 50 -3.95 29.64 -6.53
C ASP A 50 -4.86 28.41 -6.70
N ILE A 51 -5.48 27.95 -5.60
CA ILE A 51 -6.35 26.77 -5.57
C ILE A 51 -7.41 26.76 -6.69
N PRO A 52 -8.10 27.87 -7.01
CA PRO A 52 -9.06 27.88 -8.11
C PRO A 52 -8.43 27.55 -9.47
N THR A 53 -7.20 28.01 -9.72
CA THR A 53 -6.48 27.73 -10.97
C THR A 53 -6.02 26.29 -11.02
N ILE A 54 -5.57 25.72 -9.89
CA ILE A 54 -5.22 24.29 -9.80
C ILE A 54 -6.42 23.42 -10.17
N ASN A 55 -7.62 23.72 -9.65
CA ASN A 55 -8.83 22.97 -9.98
C ASN A 55 -9.16 23.03 -11.49
N ILE A 56 -8.96 24.19 -12.13
CA ILE A 56 -9.17 24.33 -13.59
C ILE A 56 -8.14 23.50 -14.35
N LEU A 57 -6.87 23.56 -13.92
CA LEU A 57 -5.79 22.78 -14.51
C LEU A 57 -6.11 21.28 -14.41
N GLU A 58 -6.52 20.80 -13.24
CA GLU A 58 -6.95 19.42 -13.01
C GLU A 58 -8.07 19.00 -13.98
N GLU A 59 -9.12 19.82 -14.12
CA GLU A 59 -10.23 19.55 -15.02
C GLU A 59 -9.79 19.51 -16.50
N GLN A 60 -8.92 20.45 -16.92
CA GLN A 60 -8.42 20.46 -18.30
C GLN A 60 -7.54 19.25 -18.60
N LEU A 61 -6.66 18.85 -17.68
CA LEU A 61 -5.78 17.69 -17.86
C LEU A 61 -6.56 16.38 -17.85
N THR A 62 -7.59 16.26 -17.02
CA THR A 62 -8.46 15.07 -16.98
C THR A 62 -9.22 14.87 -18.29
N ASN A 63 -9.64 15.97 -18.92
CA ASN A 63 -10.37 15.96 -20.20
C ASN A 63 -9.47 16.01 -21.44
N PHE A 64 -8.15 16.09 -21.26
CA PHE A 64 -7.22 16.10 -22.38
C PHE A 64 -7.20 14.73 -23.06
N SER A 65 -7.32 14.73 -24.39
CA SER A 65 -7.44 13.49 -25.18
C SER A 65 -6.09 12.86 -25.54
N GLY A 66 -4.99 13.60 -25.41
CA GLY A 66 -3.64 13.12 -25.64
C GLY A 66 -2.97 12.52 -24.40
N ALA A 67 -1.68 12.25 -24.51
CA ALA A 67 -0.87 11.79 -23.38
C ALA A 67 -0.38 12.99 -22.56
N VAL A 68 -0.37 12.86 -21.23
CA VAL A 68 0.17 13.88 -20.33
C VAL A 68 1.28 13.26 -19.49
N ILE A 69 2.44 13.90 -19.47
CA ILE A 69 3.57 13.59 -18.59
C ILE A 69 3.69 14.76 -17.61
N ILE A 70 3.59 14.45 -16.32
CA ILE A 70 3.62 15.45 -15.25
C ILE A 70 4.74 15.09 -14.29
N VAL A 71 5.57 16.08 -13.98
CA VAL A 71 6.48 16.06 -12.84
C VAL A 71 5.90 17.00 -11.80
N SER A 72 5.57 16.47 -10.61
CA SER A 72 5.12 17.30 -9.50
C SER A 72 5.42 16.65 -8.15
N HIS A 73 5.75 17.48 -7.17
CA HIS A 73 5.83 17.09 -5.77
C HIS A 73 4.48 17.19 -5.02
N ASP A 74 3.41 17.70 -5.65
CA ASP A 74 2.08 17.81 -5.05
C ASP A 74 1.33 16.47 -5.13
N ARG A 75 1.18 15.82 -3.96
CA ARG A 75 0.54 14.50 -3.83
C ARG A 75 -0.91 14.51 -4.27
N TYR A 76 -1.67 15.53 -3.89
CA TYR A 76 -3.11 15.61 -4.16
C TYR A 76 -3.37 15.82 -5.64
N PHE A 77 -2.53 16.63 -6.29
CA PHE A 77 -2.60 16.87 -7.72
C PHE A 77 -2.25 15.59 -8.51
N VAL A 78 -1.16 14.91 -8.13
CA VAL A 78 -0.73 13.67 -8.77
C VAL A 78 -1.79 12.58 -8.61
N ASP A 79 -2.35 12.38 -7.42
CA ASP A 79 -3.39 11.36 -7.18
C ASP A 79 -4.65 11.55 -8.03
N LYS A 80 -5.04 12.79 -8.30
CA LYS A 80 -6.24 13.07 -9.11
C LYS A 80 -6.03 12.84 -10.60
N ILE A 81 -4.82 13.10 -11.11
CA ILE A 81 -4.56 13.17 -12.55
C ILE A 81 -3.80 11.94 -13.06
N ALA A 82 -2.86 11.43 -12.28
CA ALA A 82 -1.99 10.35 -12.71
C ALA A 82 -2.73 9.00 -12.69
N LYS A 83 -2.60 8.26 -13.79
CA LYS A 83 -3.07 6.86 -13.93
C LYS A 83 -1.94 5.84 -13.82
N LYS A 84 -0.70 6.34 -13.89
CA LYS A 84 0.54 5.57 -13.84
C LYS A 84 1.60 6.46 -13.23
N LEU A 85 2.37 5.90 -12.31
CA LEU A 85 3.49 6.54 -11.64
C LEU A 85 4.79 5.95 -12.15
N PHE A 86 5.78 6.83 -12.35
CA PHE A 86 7.17 6.45 -12.60
C PHE A 86 7.98 6.94 -11.39
N ILE A 87 8.37 6.00 -10.52
CA ILE A 87 9.12 6.34 -9.31
C ILE A 87 10.61 6.13 -9.55
N PHE A 88 11.38 7.19 -9.30
CA PHE A 88 12.83 7.16 -9.39
C PHE A 88 13.41 6.69 -8.06
N LYS A 89 14.01 5.49 -8.05
CA LYS A 89 14.61 4.91 -6.85
C LYS A 89 16.06 5.37 -6.67
N PRO A 90 16.61 5.33 -5.44
CA PRO A 90 17.99 5.76 -5.15
C PRO A 90 19.07 4.96 -5.90
N ASP A 91 18.76 3.73 -6.31
CA ASP A 91 19.63 2.85 -7.10
C ASP A 91 19.61 3.17 -8.60
N LYS A 92 18.98 4.29 -9.01
CA LYS A 92 18.80 4.75 -10.40
C LYS A 92 17.92 3.84 -11.24
N THR A 93 17.13 2.97 -10.61
CA THR A 93 16.06 2.26 -11.29
C THR A 93 14.80 3.10 -11.33
N ILE A 94 13.94 2.80 -12.30
CA ILE A 94 12.61 3.41 -12.41
C ILE A 94 11.61 2.30 -12.18
N GLU A 95 10.81 2.45 -11.14
CA GLU A 95 9.70 1.57 -10.83
C GLU A 95 8.42 2.13 -11.46
N GLU A 96 7.61 1.24 -12.04
CA GLU A 96 6.31 1.59 -12.59
C GLU A 96 5.22 1.11 -11.63
N SER A 97 4.32 2.01 -11.22
CA SER A 97 3.16 1.67 -10.40
C SER A 97 1.87 2.20 -10.99
N HIS A 98 0.78 1.46 -10.76
CA HIS A 98 -0.59 1.85 -11.12
C HIS A 98 -1.43 2.23 -9.88
N GLN A 99 -0.83 2.22 -8.70
CA GLN A 99 -1.46 2.67 -7.47
C GLN A 99 -1.49 4.20 -7.42
N LEU A 100 -2.32 4.74 -6.50
CA LEU A 100 -2.27 6.16 -6.18
C LEU A 100 -0.92 6.49 -5.52
N TYR A 101 -0.47 7.73 -5.67
CA TYR A 101 0.78 8.20 -5.11
C TYR A 101 0.75 8.16 -3.57
N SER A 102 -0.40 8.49 -2.96
CA SER A 102 -0.56 8.38 -1.51
C SER A 102 -0.47 6.94 -1.01
N GLU A 103 -1.13 5.99 -1.68
CA GLU A 103 -1.08 4.56 -1.34
C GLU A 103 0.35 4.01 -1.48
N TYR A 104 1.02 4.38 -2.57
CA TYR A 104 2.40 3.98 -2.80
C TYR A 104 3.35 4.48 -1.69
N LEU A 105 3.18 5.72 -1.22
CA LEU A 105 3.99 6.26 -0.13
C LEU A 105 3.73 5.55 1.21
N GLU A 106 2.50 5.14 1.47
CA GLU A 106 2.15 4.36 2.66
C GLU A 106 2.84 2.99 2.63
N LEU A 107 2.72 2.28 1.50
CA LEU A 107 3.37 1.00 1.28
C LEU A 107 4.91 1.10 1.40
N GLU A 108 5.51 2.14 0.82
CA GLU A 108 6.95 2.37 0.91
C GLU A 108 7.40 2.62 2.35
N LYS A 109 6.58 3.31 3.15
CA LYS A 109 6.86 3.54 4.57
C LYS A 109 6.76 2.26 5.39
N GLU A 110 5.73 1.45 5.16
CA GLU A 110 5.57 0.15 5.82
C GLU A 110 6.76 -0.78 5.51
N LEU A 111 7.16 -0.87 4.23
CA LEU A 111 8.34 -1.63 3.82
C LEU A 111 9.61 -1.13 4.51
N GLN A 112 9.81 0.19 4.61
CA GLN A 112 10.97 0.76 5.31
C GLN A 112 10.98 0.45 6.81
N GLU A 113 9.81 0.44 7.45
CA GLU A 113 9.67 0.10 8.87
C GLU A 113 10.00 -1.38 9.12
N LEU A 114 9.48 -2.28 8.28
CA LEU A 114 9.83 -3.71 8.32
C LEU A 114 11.34 -3.93 8.13
N ASP A 115 11.93 -3.28 7.12
CA ASP A 115 13.36 -3.29 6.85
C ASP A 115 14.20 -2.80 8.05
N ALA A 116 13.73 -1.76 8.73
CA ALA A 116 14.37 -1.20 9.90
C ALA A 116 14.28 -2.17 11.10
N MET A 117 13.12 -2.78 11.32
CA MET A 117 12.91 -3.79 12.36
C MET A 117 13.81 -5.01 12.14
N GLU A 118 13.96 -5.49 10.90
CA GLU A 118 14.89 -6.57 10.56
C GLU A 118 16.36 -6.17 10.80
N LYS A 119 16.73 -4.94 10.45
CA LYS A 119 18.08 -4.39 10.70
C LYS A 119 18.37 -4.22 12.20
N GLU A 120 17.39 -3.81 13.00
CA GLU A 120 17.52 -3.72 14.45
C GLU A 120 17.61 -5.10 15.11
N ALA A 121 16.80 -6.07 14.65
CA ALA A 121 16.87 -7.46 15.10
C ALA A 121 18.22 -8.11 14.78
N THR A 122 18.88 -7.70 13.68
CA THR A 122 20.21 -8.19 13.29
C THR A 122 21.38 -7.41 13.92
N GLN A 123 21.19 -6.14 14.29
CA GLN A 123 22.21 -5.31 14.98
C GLN A 123 22.21 -5.48 16.50
N ALA A 124 21.12 -5.96 17.11
CA ALA A 124 21.08 -6.41 18.49
C ALA A 124 21.86 -7.73 18.66
N LYS A 125 23.19 -7.70 18.47
CA LYS A 125 24.04 -8.86 18.73
C LYS A 125 24.14 -9.14 20.24
N PRO A 126 23.92 -10.40 20.66
CA PRO A 126 24.32 -10.90 21.97
C PRO A 126 25.82 -10.69 22.19
N LYS A 127 26.20 -10.37 23.43
CA LYS A 127 27.59 -10.39 23.91
C LYS A 127 28.31 -11.67 23.45
N GLU A 128 29.53 -11.45 22.97
CA GLU A 128 30.50 -12.43 22.46
C GLU A 128 30.38 -13.86 23.03
N GLN A 129 30.07 -14.81 22.15
CA GLN A 129 30.76 -16.10 22.13
C GLN A 129 31.10 -16.50 20.68
N LYS A 130 32.42 -16.62 20.46
CA LYS A 130 33.20 -17.32 19.43
C LYS A 130 32.52 -17.73 18.10
N ARG A 131 33.18 -17.33 17.00
CA ARG A 131 33.07 -17.82 15.61
C ARG A 131 32.36 -19.17 15.46
N GLU A 132 31.22 -19.18 14.79
CA GLU A 132 30.70 -20.38 14.12
C GLU A 132 30.31 -20.06 12.68
N LYS A 133 30.59 -21.06 11.84
CA LYS A 133 30.54 -21.12 10.38
C LYS A 133 29.15 -20.76 9.84
N GLU A 134 29.08 -20.39 8.55
CA GLU A 134 27.85 -20.24 7.76
C GLU A 134 26.72 -21.11 8.33
N LYS A 135 25.73 -20.48 8.95
CA LYS A 135 24.58 -21.21 9.48
C LYS A 135 23.77 -21.65 8.28
N VAL A 136 23.97 -22.89 7.89
CA VAL A 136 22.99 -23.68 7.15
C VAL A 136 21.64 -23.41 7.81
N LEU A 137 20.70 -22.81 7.09
CA LEU A 137 19.34 -22.63 7.56
C LEU A 137 18.81 -24.04 7.86
N LYS A 138 18.61 -24.33 9.14
CA LYS A 138 18.08 -25.60 9.63
C LYS A 138 16.99 -25.25 10.61
N LEU A 139 15.83 -25.91 10.48
CA LEU A 139 14.79 -25.84 11.49
C LEU A 139 15.37 -26.07 12.89
N THR A 140 14.97 -25.21 13.83
CA THR A 140 15.31 -25.38 15.23
C THR A 140 14.65 -26.64 15.79
N TYR A 141 15.20 -27.20 16.87
CA TYR A 141 14.62 -28.36 17.54
C TYR A 141 13.16 -28.12 17.97
N LYS A 142 12.81 -26.88 18.32
CA LYS A 142 11.45 -26.48 18.65
C LYS A 142 10.52 -26.49 17.44
N GLU A 143 10.96 -25.94 16.31
CA GLU A 143 10.16 -25.92 15.06
C GLU A 143 9.97 -27.34 14.50
N LYS A 144 10.95 -28.23 14.63
CA LYS A 144 10.79 -29.66 14.26
C LYS A 144 9.72 -30.36 15.09
N ILE A 145 9.73 -30.13 16.40
CA ILE A 145 8.71 -30.68 17.30
C ILE A 145 7.34 -30.06 16.99
N ALA A 146 7.30 -28.77 16.67
CA ALA A 146 6.06 -28.10 16.30
C ALA A 146 5.49 -28.64 14.97
N LEU A 147 6.33 -28.92 13.97
CA LEU A 147 5.91 -29.56 12.72
C LEU A 147 5.27 -30.95 12.94
N GLU A 148 5.73 -31.69 13.96
CA GLU A 148 5.14 -32.98 14.32
C GLU A 148 3.83 -32.82 15.13
N LYS A 149 3.75 -31.82 16.00
CA LYS A 149 2.64 -31.67 16.97
C LYS A 149 1.50 -30.76 16.54
N LEU A 150 1.79 -29.70 15.79
CA LEU A 150 0.78 -28.75 15.34
C LEU A 150 -0.30 -29.42 14.48
N PRO A 151 0.01 -30.36 13.57
CA PRO A 151 -1.04 -31.09 12.84
C PRO A 151 -1.99 -31.85 13.78
N GLU A 152 -1.45 -32.51 14.82
CA GLU A 152 -2.26 -33.24 15.82
C GLU A 152 -3.13 -32.25 16.64
N GLU A 153 -2.57 -31.11 17.05
CA GLU A 153 -3.30 -30.08 17.79
C GLU A 153 -4.40 -29.41 16.96
N ILE A 154 -4.17 -29.24 15.65
CA ILE A 154 -5.13 -28.69 14.69
C ILE A 154 -6.27 -29.69 14.48
N GLU A 155 -5.96 -30.98 14.24
CA GLU A 155 -6.98 -32.04 14.09
C GLU A 155 -7.87 -32.14 15.34
N GLU A 156 -7.28 -32.10 16.54
CA GLU A 156 -8.05 -32.06 17.79
C GLU A 156 -8.96 -30.82 17.92
N LEU A 157 -8.53 -29.68 17.40
CA LEU A 157 -9.34 -28.45 17.42
C LEU A 157 -10.47 -28.53 16.40
N GLU A 158 -10.24 -29.09 15.22
CA GLU A 158 -11.26 -29.35 14.19
C GLU A 158 -12.36 -30.27 14.73
N GLU A 159 -11.99 -31.37 15.38
CA GLU A 159 -12.96 -32.28 16.01
C GLU A 159 -13.80 -31.58 17.09
N LYS A 160 -13.17 -30.71 17.90
CA LYS A 160 -13.88 -29.95 18.95
C LYS A 160 -14.82 -28.92 18.34
N ILE A 161 -14.39 -28.21 17.30
CA ILE A 161 -15.21 -27.23 16.56
C ILE A 161 -16.39 -27.93 15.88
N GLU A 162 -16.18 -29.08 15.26
CA GLU A 162 -17.23 -29.86 14.61
C GLU A 162 -18.25 -30.37 15.63
N ALA A 163 -17.80 -30.96 16.74
CA ALA A 163 -18.68 -31.39 17.82
C ALA A 163 -19.52 -30.24 18.39
N MET A 164 -18.93 -29.05 18.49
CA MET A 164 -19.59 -27.85 18.98
C MET A 164 -20.63 -27.30 18.00
N ASN A 165 -20.30 -27.32 16.69
CA ASN A 165 -21.23 -26.96 15.62
C ASN A 165 -22.41 -27.93 15.55
N ILE A 166 -22.19 -29.23 15.76
CA ILE A 166 -23.27 -30.22 15.87
C ILE A 166 -24.17 -29.92 17.08
N CYS A 167 -23.59 -29.57 18.23
CA CYS A 167 -24.37 -29.19 19.42
C CYS A 167 -25.18 -27.90 19.21
N LEU A 168 -24.63 -26.90 18.52
CA LEU A 168 -25.35 -25.68 18.15
C LEU A 168 -26.48 -25.92 17.15
N ALA A 169 -26.37 -26.97 16.33
CA ALA A 169 -27.41 -27.39 15.39
C ALA A 169 -28.56 -28.18 16.03
N ASP A 170 -28.39 -28.69 17.27
CA ASP A 170 -29.41 -29.47 17.99
C ASP A 170 -30.13 -28.64 19.10
N PRO A 171 -31.45 -28.41 18.98
CA PRO A 171 -32.28 -27.72 19.98
C PRO A 171 -32.20 -28.24 21.41
N SER A 172 -31.87 -29.53 21.59
CA SER A 172 -31.73 -30.14 22.91
C SER A 172 -30.38 -29.82 23.58
N CYS A 173 -29.33 -29.60 22.80
CA CYS A 173 -27.95 -29.44 23.28
C CYS A 173 -27.65 -28.00 23.74
N TYR A 174 -28.10 -26.99 22.98
CA TYR A 174 -27.97 -25.59 23.41
C TYR A 174 -28.99 -25.16 24.47
N GLY A 175 -30.03 -25.97 24.71
CA GLY A 175 -31.03 -25.74 25.76
C GLY A 175 -30.47 -25.84 27.18
N GLU A 176 -29.41 -26.63 27.41
CA GLU A 176 -28.78 -26.81 28.73
C GLU A 176 -27.68 -25.80 29.04
N LYS A 177 -26.85 -25.45 28.05
CA LYS A 177 -25.67 -24.56 28.22
C LYS A 177 -25.92 -23.10 27.83
N GLY A 178 -26.95 -22.83 27.04
CA GLY A 178 -27.26 -21.50 26.51
C GLY A 178 -26.48 -21.18 25.23
N ILE A 179 -27.20 -20.75 24.19
CA ILE A 179 -26.67 -20.50 22.84
C ILE A 179 -25.52 -19.47 22.81
N THR A 180 -25.56 -18.48 23.69
CA THR A 180 -24.55 -17.42 23.77
C THR A 180 -23.23 -17.92 24.35
N VAL A 181 -23.28 -18.87 25.29
CA VAL A 181 -22.07 -19.44 25.91
C VAL A 181 -21.39 -20.36 24.90
N LEU A 182 -22.17 -21.20 24.22
CA LEU A 182 -21.66 -22.09 23.19
C LEU A 182 -21.05 -21.33 22.00
N ALA A 183 -21.66 -20.23 21.58
CA ALA A 183 -21.11 -19.38 20.52
C ALA A 183 -19.79 -18.70 20.92
N ALA A 184 -19.65 -18.30 22.19
CA ALA A 184 -18.40 -17.73 22.69
C ALA A 184 -17.28 -18.77 22.78
N GLU A 185 -17.59 -19.98 23.29
CA GLU A 185 -16.65 -21.11 23.33
C GLU A 185 -16.22 -21.54 21.92
N LEU A 186 -17.14 -21.56 20.95
CA LEU A 186 -16.82 -21.82 19.55
C LEU A 186 -15.86 -20.77 18.98
N ALA A 187 -16.13 -19.48 19.19
CA ALA A 187 -15.27 -18.40 18.71
C ALA A 187 -13.86 -18.46 19.32
N GLU A 188 -13.73 -18.86 20.59
CA GLU A 188 -12.41 -19.09 21.22
C GLU A 188 -11.67 -20.28 20.61
N LEU A 189 -12.37 -21.35 20.22
CA LEU A 189 -11.76 -22.51 19.56
C LEU A 189 -11.34 -22.16 18.13
N GLU A 190 -12.17 -21.43 17.39
CA GLU A 190 -11.86 -20.96 16.02
C GLU A 190 -10.63 -20.03 16.02
N ALA A 191 -10.53 -19.10 16.98
CA ALA A 191 -9.36 -18.23 17.10
C ALA A 191 -8.07 -19.01 17.43
N LYS A 192 -8.17 -20.06 18.26
CA LYS A 192 -7.03 -20.95 18.56
C LYS A 192 -6.63 -21.77 17.34
N TYR A 193 -7.60 -22.26 16.57
CA TYR A 193 -7.37 -22.97 15.32
C TYR A 193 -6.63 -22.09 14.32
N GLU A 194 -7.11 -20.88 14.07
CA GLU A 194 -6.50 -19.91 13.15
C GLU A 194 -5.04 -19.62 13.53
N THR A 195 -4.79 -19.33 14.82
CA THR A 195 -3.43 -19.09 15.33
C THR A 195 -2.49 -20.29 15.09
N LYS A 196 -2.99 -21.51 15.23
CA LYS A 196 -2.21 -22.74 15.07
C LYS A 196 -1.93 -23.05 13.61
N VAL A 197 -2.88 -22.78 12.73
CA VAL A 197 -2.71 -22.90 11.27
C VAL A 197 -1.68 -21.89 10.76
N GLU A 198 -1.74 -20.64 11.20
CA GLU A 198 -0.72 -19.64 10.88
C GLU A 198 0.67 -20.07 11.38
N GLU A 199 0.77 -20.58 12.61
CA GLU A 199 2.03 -21.09 13.16
C GLU A 199 2.61 -22.23 12.29
N LEU A 200 1.77 -23.18 11.85
CA LEU A 200 2.19 -24.28 10.98
C LEU A 200 2.67 -23.77 9.62
N LEU A 201 1.88 -22.91 8.97
CA LEU A 201 2.19 -22.35 7.64
C LEU A 201 3.54 -21.61 7.64
N THR A 202 3.80 -20.81 8.67
CA THR A 202 5.10 -20.09 8.79
C THR A 202 6.29 -21.05 8.97
N ILE A 203 6.08 -22.20 9.59
CA ILE A 203 7.12 -23.23 9.75
C ILE A 203 7.32 -23.97 8.43
N GLU A 204 6.26 -24.25 7.67
CA GLU A 204 6.33 -24.87 6.34
C GLU A 204 7.04 -24.00 5.31
N GLU A 205 6.73 -22.69 5.25
CA GLU A 205 7.45 -21.73 4.39
C GLU A 205 8.96 -21.70 4.70
N LYS A 206 9.32 -21.78 6.00
CA LYS A 206 10.73 -21.92 6.41
C LYS A 206 11.35 -23.24 5.94
N VAL A 207 10.59 -24.33 5.90
CA VAL A 207 11.07 -25.61 5.36
C VAL A 207 11.30 -25.52 3.86
N GLU A 208 10.38 -24.90 3.12
CA GLU A 208 10.52 -24.72 1.67
C GLU A 208 11.75 -23.87 1.32
N THR A 209 11.92 -22.73 1.99
CA THR A 209 13.11 -21.89 1.80
C THR A 209 14.42 -22.58 2.17
N ILE A 210 14.42 -23.48 3.17
CA ILE A 210 15.57 -24.34 3.49
C ILE A 210 15.85 -25.34 2.36
N ASN A 211 14.82 -25.95 1.80
CA ASN A 211 14.94 -26.95 0.74
C ASN A 211 15.38 -26.34 -0.61
N GLU A 212 14.96 -25.12 -0.93
CA GLU A 212 15.35 -24.41 -2.16
C GLU A 212 16.83 -23.97 -2.16
N GLN A 213 17.43 -23.81 -0.98
CA GLN A 213 18.83 -23.40 -0.81
C GLN A 213 19.82 -24.57 -0.68
N GLY A 214 19.33 -25.82 -0.63
CA GLY A 214 20.13 -27.05 -0.51
C GLY A 214 20.34 -27.78 -1.83
#